data_AF-A0AA43Y5Q6-F1
#
_entry.id   AF-A0AA43Y5Q6-F1
#
_cell.length_a   1.000
_cell.length_b   1.000
_cell.length_c   1.000
_cell.angle_alpha   90.00
_cell.angle_beta   90.00
_cell.angle_gamma   90.00
#
_symmetry.space_group_name_H-M   'P 1'
#
loop_
_entity.id
_entity.type
_entity.pdbx_description
1 polymer ?
#
loop_
_entity_poly.entity_id
_entity_poly.type
_entity_poly.pdbx_seq_one_letter_code
_entity_poly.pdbx_strand_id
1 'polypeptide(L)'
;MNFMPFDNYNMCKFCYLNRYNQNMHNNFRNYNNYYRECNMETIPLNEQILRPKNFRITYPFVKDIGNENISKFVNESIANEVSNLFKEQALPPEKINIQEVIGFYDVKLNKSCLLSILFGIYTYYANAAHGSTTYSSLNIDIDTGKIYKLSDLFTSRINYKPILEQKVKEYIKVNNVPLLEEYKGLHEDQQFYLTPNSLVLYYPIYEYTPYAYGLFQVPIPFKDILNLLGPASPIQRLLK
;
A
#
# COMPACT_ATOMS: atom_id res chain seq x y z
N MET A 1 15.62 40.71 -7.45
CA MET A 1 14.63 39.99 -6.63
C MET A 1 15.37 39.42 -5.43
N ASN A 2 15.02 39.91 -4.24
CA ASN A 2 15.75 39.65 -3.00
C ASN A 2 15.49 38.23 -2.48
N PHE A 3 16.56 37.54 -2.13
CA PHE A 3 16.50 36.35 -1.29
C PHE A 3 16.22 36.79 0.16
N MET A 4 15.18 36.22 0.77
CA MET A 4 14.98 36.24 2.23
C MET A 4 15.62 34.99 2.84
N PRO A 5 16.40 35.10 3.93
CA PRO A 5 16.91 33.94 4.66
C PRO A 5 15.83 33.41 5.63
N PHE A 6 15.73 32.09 5.74
CA PHE A 6 14.95 31.42 6.77
C PHE A 6 15.77 31.32 8.05
N ASP A 7 15.43 32.14 9.05
CA ASP A 7 15.85 31.95 10.43
C ASP A 7 14.93 30.95 11.17
N ASN A 8 15.58 30.11 11.99
CA ASN A 8 15.12 29.51 13.24
C ASN A 8 13.73 28.86 13.33
N TYR A 9 13.72 27.52 13.24
CA TYR A 9 12.81 26.71 14.06
C TYR A 9 13.61 25.69 14.90
N ASN A 10 13.53 25.92 16.21
CA ASN A 10 14.11 25.14 17.31
C ASN A 10 13.88 23.62 17.18
N MET A 11 14.96 22.86 17.01
CA MET A 11 15.03 21.46 17.38
C MET A 11 15.20 21.33 18.90
N CYS A 12 14.10 21.23 19.63
CA CYS A 12 14.15 20.76 21.02
C CYS A 12 12.89 19.92 21.32
N LYS A 13 12.93 18.64 20.95
CA LYS A 13 11.86 17.67 21.24
C LYS A 13 12.35 16.47 22.08
N PHE A 14 13.33 16.70 22.95
CA PHE A 14 13.78 15.72 23.95
C PHE A 14 14.08 16.35 25.32
N CYS A 15 13.34 17.39 25.71
CA CYS A 15 13.39 17.92 27.08
C CYS A 15 12.23 17.38 27.92
N TYR A 16 12.26 16.07 28.21
CA TYR A 16 11.58 15.52 29.38
C TYR A 16 12.48 14.44 29.96
N LEU A 17 13.27 14.80 30.97
CA LEU A 17 13.57 13.97 32.13
C LEU A 17 14.12 14.86 33.26
N ASN A 18 13.72 14.49 34.46
CA ASN A 18 13.55 15.31 35.64
C ASN A 18 14.85 15.69 36.37
N ARG A 19 14.73 16.72 37.21
CA ARG A 19 15.73 17.26 38.14
C ARG A 19 16.33 16.18 39.07
N TYR A 20 17.57 16.46 39.50
CA TYR A 20 18.44 15.74 40.47
C TYR A 20 19.29 14.58 39.94
N ASN A 21 20.40 14.90 39.25
CA ASN A 21 21.61 14.08 39.32
C ASN A 21 22.85 14.93 38.96
N GLN A 22 23.78 15.17 39.90
CA GLN A 22 25.00 15.95 39.67
C GLN A 22 26.11 15.20 38.90
N ASN A 23 25.81 14.06 38.28
CA ASN A 23 26.78 13.22 37.58
C ASN A 23 26.52 13.08 36.06
N MET A 24 25.91 14.09 35.41
CA MET A 24 25.69 14.09 33.95
C MET A 24 26.97 14.20 33.11
N HIS A 25 28.12 14.57 33.68
CA HIS A 25 29.38 14.66 32.93
C HIS A 25 30.11 13.32 32.72
N ASN A 26 29.77 12.26 33.48
CA ASN A 26 30.49 10.99 33.39
C ASN A 26 29.82 9.92 32.52
N ASN A 27 28.58 10.11 32.08
CA ASN A 27 27.87 9.12 31.25
C ASN A 27 28.03 9.31 29.73
N PHE A 28 28.69 10.39 29.27
CA PHE A 28 29.00 10.58 27.84
C PHE A 28 30.26 9.85 27.38
N ARG A 29 31.02 9.21 28.27
CA ARG A 29 32.31 8.56 27.91
C ARG A 29 32.17 7.20 27.22
N ASN A 30 30.98 6.57 27.21
CA ASN A 30 30.81 5.20 26.71
C ASN A 30 29.91 5.07 25.46
N TYR A 31 29.56 6.16 24.77
CA TYR A 31 28.75 6.12 23.54
C TYR A 31 29.52 6.36 22.23
N ASN A 32 30.85 6.42 22.27
CA ASN A 32 31.65 6.86 21.11
C ASN A 32 32.03 5.75 20.10
N ASN A 33 31.56 4.51 20.24
CA ASN A 33 31.94 3.41 19.34
C ASN A 33 30.90 3.02 18.27
N TYR A 34 29.88 3.84 18.01
CA TYR A 34 28.81 3.49 17.05
C TYR A 34 28.57 4.50 15.92
N TYR A 35 29.44 5.49 15.74
CA TYR A 35 29.39 6.34 14.55
C TYR A 35 30.55 5.96 13.64
N ARG A 36 30.27 5.22 12.56
CA ARG A 36 31.19 5.14 11.42
C ARG A 36 31.32 6.55 10.85
N GLU A 37 32.52 7.12 10.88
CA GLU A 37 32.79 8.37 10.16
C GLU A 37 32.45 8.17 8.68
N CYS A 38 31.53 8.99 8.17
CA CYS A 38 31.16 9.00 6.76
C CYS A 38 32.20 9.82 6.01
N ASN A 39 33.15 9.14 5.36
CA ASN A 39 34.26 9.79 4.64
C ASN A 39 33.88 10.22 3.21
N MET A 40 32.58 10.40 2.91
CA MET A 40 32.15 10.89 1.60
C MET A 40 32.15 12.42 1.60
N GLU A 41 33.04 13.04 0.81
CA GLU A 41 33.11 14.50 0.69
C GLU A 41 31.88 15.09 0.00
N THR A 42 31.58 14.61 -1.21
CA THR A 42 30.41 15.03 -2.01
C THR A 42 29.88 13.85 -2.83
N ILE A 43 28.57 13.75 -2.98
CA ILE A 43 27.90 12.73 -3.80
C ILE A 43 27.42 13.40 -5.09
N PRO A 44 27.80 12.91 -6.28
CA PRO A 44 27.30 13.46 -7.54
C PRO A 44 25.81 13.16 -7.69
N LEU A 45 25.01 14.19 -7.93
CA LEU A 45 23.57 14.08 -8.21
C LEU A 45 23.33 14.18 -9.71
N ASN A 46 22.48 13.32 -10.24
CA ASN A 46 22.00 13.38 -11.62
C ASN A 46 20.52 13.77 -11.63
N GLU A 47 20.12 14.55 -12.64
CA GLU A 47 18.72 14.91 -12.84
C GLU A 47 17.99 13.81 -13.62
N GLN A 48 16.77 13.48 -13.20
CA GLN A 48 15.82 12.69 -13.99
C GLN A 48 14.64 13.58 -14.36
N ILE A 49 14.34 13.65 -15.66
CA ILE A 49 13.28 14.50 -16.20
C ILE A 49 12.16 13.62 -16.74
N LEU A 50 10.95 13.74 -16.17
CA LEU A 50 9.75 13.06 -16.64
C LEU A 50 8.86 14.04 -17.43
N ARG A 51 8.57 13.71 -18.69
CA ARG A 51 7.71 14.51 -19.58
C ARG A 51 6.79 13.61 -20.41
N PRO A 52 5.89 12.84 -19.77
CA PRO A 52 4.91 12.05 -20.51
C PRO A 52 4.01 12.95 -21.35
N LYS A 53 3.64 12.49 -22.55
CA LYS A 53 2.67 13.16 -23.42
C LYS A 53 1.28 13.16 -22.81
N ASN A 54 0.92 12.03 -22.20
CA ASN A 54 -0.36 11.84 -21.54
C ASN A 54 -0.12 11.61 -20.04
N PHE A 55 -0.57 12.55 -19.22
CA PHE A 55 -0.54 12.42 -17.77
C PHE A 55 -1.93 12.67 -17.20
N ARG A 56 -2.49 11.66 -16.53
CA ARG A 56 -3.77 11.80 -15.83
C ARG A 56 -3.77 10.86 -14.64
N ILE A 57 -4.14 11.35 -13.46
CA ILE A 57 -4.38 10.51 -12.30
C ILE A 57 -5.79 10.81 -11.81
N THR A 58 -6.60 9.76 -11.67
CA THR A 58 -7.99 9.85 -11.22
C THR A 58 -8.14 8.94 -10.00
N TYR A 59 -8.63 9.49 -8.89
CA TYR A 59 -8.86 8.79 -7.62
C TYR A 59 -10.05 9.43 -6.88
N PRO A 60 -10.75 8.69 -6.00
CA PRO A 60 -11.92 9.20 -5.31
C PRO A 60 -11.51 10.03 -4.08
N PHE A 61 -12.45 10.81 -3.57
CA PHE A 61 -12.37 11.41 -2.24
C PHE A 61 -13.74 11.31 -1.58
N VAL A 62 -13.78 11.24 -0.25
CA VAL A 62 -15.02 11.30 0.52
C VAL A 62 -15.35 12.75 0.86
N LYS A 63 -16.59 13.14 0.63
CA LYS A 63 -17.17 14.38 1.17
C LYS A 63 -17.53 14.12 2.64
N ASP A 64 -17.41 15.15 3.48
CA ASP A 64 -17.67 15.13 4.92
C ASP A 64 -18.61 14.00 5.37
N ILE A 65 -18.03 13.04 6.10
CA ILE A 65 -18.71 11.84 6.62
C ILE A 65 -19.20 12.04 8.05
N GLY A 66 -19.38 13.28 8.50
CA GLY A 66 -19.88 13.65 9.83
C GLY A 66 -18.79 13.75 10.90
N ASN A 67 -17.53 13.52 10.53
CA ASN A 67 -16.36 13.74 11.36
C ASN A 67 -15.21 14.26 10.49
N GLU A 68 -14.83 15.52 10.69
CA GLU A 68 -13.83 16.20 9.87
C GLU A 68 -12.45 15.53 9.95
N ASN A 69 -12.04 15.11 11.15
CA ASN A 69 -10.75 14.44 11.35
C ASN A 69 -10.68 13.10 10.61
N ILE A 70 -11.76 12.32 10.64
CA ILE A 70 -11.83 11.04 9.95
C ILE A 70 -11.96 11.26 8.44
N SER A 71 -12.76 12.23 8.00
CA SER A 71 -12.87 12.62 6.58
C SER A 71 -11.49 12.97 6.01
N LYS A 72 -10.72 13.78 6.75
CA LYS A 72 -9.35 14.17 6.39
C LYS A 72 -8.43 12.94 6.35
N PHE A 73 -8.44 12.10 7.39
CA PHE A 73 -7.60 10.91 7.44
C PHE A 73 -7.89 9.93 6.29
N VAL A 74 -9.18 9.70 5.96
CA VAL A 74 -9.59 8.84 4.84
C VAL A 74 -9.07 9.42 3.51
N ASN A 75 -9.27 10.71 3.27
CA ASN A 75 -8.79 11.37 2.05
C ASN A 75 -7.27 11.38 1.94
N GLU A 76 -6.56 11.61 3.05
CA GLU A 76 -5.10 11.50 3.10
C GLU A 76 -4.64 10.07 2.81
N SER A 77 -5.32 9.06 3.35
CA SER A 77 -5.02 7.65 3.10
C SER A 77 -5.19 7.29 1.62
N ILE A 78 -6.27 7.75 0.98
CA ILE A 78 -6.49 7.55 -0.46
C ILE A 78 -5.38 8.24 -1.29
N ALA A 79 -5.07 9.50 -0.97
CA ALA A 79 -4.04 10.25 -1.69
C ALA A 79 -2.64 9.64 -1.51
N ASN A 80 -2.32 9.15 -0.32
CA ASN A 80 -1.06 8.48 -0.01
C ASN A 80 -0.92 7.17 -0.81
N GLU A 81 -1.99 6.38 -0.91
CA GLU A 81 -1.98 5.12 -1.67
C GLU A 81 -1.64 5.37 -3.15
N VAL A 82 -2.32 6.35 -3.75
CA VAL A 82 -2.07 6.77 -5.14
C VAL A 82 -0.66 7.34 -5.33
N SER A 83 -0.19 8.14 -4.36
CA SER A 83 1.15 8.74 -4.38
C SER A 83 2.25 7.68 -4.29
N ASN A 84 2.10 6.70 -3.41
CA ASN A 84 3.07 5.61 -3.25
C ASN A 84 3.12 4.73 -4.50
N LEU A 85 1.95 4.36 -5.04
CA LEU A 85 1.86 3.60 -6.28
C LEU A 85 2.51 4.37 -7.45
N PHE A 86 2.34 5.70 -7.51
CA PHE A 86 2.96 6.53 -8.54
C PHE A 86 4.49 6.56 -8.38
N LYS A 87 4.98 6.73 -7.15
CA LYS A 87 6.41 6.72 -6.84
C LYS A 87 7.04 5.41 -7.30
N GLU A 88 6.46 4.27 -6.94
CA GLU A 88 6.96 2.95 -7.33
C GLU A 88 6.94 2.74 -8.85
N GLN A 89 5.88 3.18 -9.51
CA GLN A 89 5.69 2.88 -10.92
C GLN A 89 6.37 3.87 -11.87
N ALA A 90 6.56 5.14 -11.50
CA ALA A 90 7.03 6.18 -12.42
C ALA A 90 8.33 6.88 -12.00
N LEU A 91 8.74 6.80 -10.73
CA LEU A 91 9.92 7.52 -10.22
C LEU A 91 11.22 6.71 -10.03
N PRO A 92 11.32 5.37 -10.25
CA PRO A 92 12.61 4.71 -10.23
C PRO A 92 13.63 5.32 -11.22
N PRO A 93 14.92 5.45 -10.83
CA PRO A 93 15.94 6.17 -11.60
C PRO A 93 16.27 5.57 -12.98
N GLU A 94 15.82 4.35 -13.25
CA GLU A 94 16.02 3.64 -14.53
C GLU A 94 14.88 3.88 -15.54
N LYS A 95 13.77 4.46 -15.09
CA LYS A 95 12.55 4.66 -15.90
C LYS A 95 12.65 5.95 -16.71
N ILE A 96 13.41 5.89 -17.80
CA ILE A 96 13.57 6.98 -18.78
C ILE A 96 12.55 6.87 -19.94
N ASN A 97 12.22 7.98 -20.59
CA ASN A 97 11.36 8.06 -21.78
C ASN A 97 9.89 7.59 -21.61
N ILE A 98 9.30 7.77 -20.43
CA ILE A 98 7.87 7.54 -20.19
C ILE A 98 7.04 8.45 -21.12
N GLN A 99 6.15 7.86 -21.91
CA GLN A 99 5.22 8.56 -22.80
C GLN A 99 3.84 8.74 -22.17
N GLU A 100 3.41 7.79 -21.34
CA GLU A 100 2.09 7.85 -20.70
C GLU A 100 2.18 7.48 -19.22
N VAL A 101 1.43 8.21 -18.40
CA VAL A 101 1.14 7.87 -17.01
C VAL A 101 -0.35 8.07 -16.78
N ILE A 102 -1.08 6.97 -16.58
CA ILE A 102 -2.53 6.98 -16.38
C ILE A 102 -2.87 6.26 -15.07
N GLY A 103 -3.29 7.03 -14.07
CA GLY A 103 -3.83 6.54 -12.81
C GLY A 103 -5.36 6.43 -12.84
N PHE A 104 -5.88 5.33 -12.32
CA PHE A 104 -7.30 5.02 -12.22
C PHE A 104 -7.63 4.26 -10.94
N TYR A 105 -8.92 4.11 -10.64
CA TYR A 105 -9.40 3.38 -9.49
C TYR A 105 -10.69 2.62 -9.80
N ASP A 106 -11.02 1.65 -8.95
CA ASP A 106 -12.28 0.93 -8.93
C ASP A 106 -12.75 0.73 -7.49
N VAL A 107 -13.98 1.15 -7.17
CA VAL A 107 -14.56 0.99 -5.83
C VAL A 107 -15.17 -0.39 -5.73
N LYS A 108 -14.45 -1.30 -5.07
CA LYS A 108 -14.83 -2.71 -4.94
C LYS A 108 -15.88 -2.94 -3.85
N LEU A 109 -15.87 -2.12 -2.81
CA LEU A 109 -16.88 -2.12 -1.75
C LEU A 109 -17.05 -0.70 -1.19
N ASN A 110 -18.29 -0.29 -1.00
CA ASN A 110 -18.65 0.90 -0.23
C ASN A 110 -19.97 0.63 0.51
N LYS A 111 -19.91 -0.11 1.62
CA LYS A 111 -21.09 -0.56 2.37
C LYS A 111 -20.75 -0.79 3.85
N SER A 112 -21.69 -0.49 4.74
CA SER A 112 -21.55 -0.74 6.19
C SER A 112 -20.29 -0.09 6.81
N CYS A 113 -20.00 1.13 6.37
CA CYS A 113 -18.79 1.90 6.68
C CYS A 113 -17.48 1.26 6.20
N LEU A 114 -17.53 0.22 5.37
CA LEU A 114 -16.34 -0.37 4.76
C LEU A 114 -16.18 0.16 3.35
N LEU A 115 -15.03 0.77 3.11
CA LEU A 115 -14.58 1.23 1.81
C LEU A 115 -13.38 0.38 1.37
N SER A 116 -13.51 -0.26 0.22
CA SER A 116 -12.44 -1.02 -0.44
C SER A 116 -12.25 -0.50 -1.85
N ILE A 117 -11.05 -0.01 -2.16
CA ILE A 117 -10.73 0.60 -3.44
C ILE A 117 -9.49 -0.11 -4.01
N LEU A 118 -9.56 -0.51 -5.27
CA LEU A 118 -8.43 -0.96 -6.06
C LEU A 118 -7.91 0.23 -6.88
N PHE A 119 -6.62 0.52 -6.79
CA PHE A 119 -5.94 1.54 -7.57
C PHE A 119 -5.06 0.90 -8.63
N GLY A 120 -4.88 1.58 -9.76
CA GLY A 120 -3.97 1.17 -10.82
C GLY A 120 -3.23 2.36 -11.41
N ILE A 121 -1.95 2.20 -11.67
CA ILE A 121 -1.15 3.16 -12.44
C ILE A 121 -0.53 2.44 -13.62
N TYR A 122 -1.00 2.83 -14.80
CA TYR A 122 -0.46 2.42 -16.09
C TYR A 122 0.67 3.35 -16.51
N THR A 123 1.76 2.78 -17.01
CA THR A 123 2.82 3.51 -17.71
C THR A 123 3.12 2.89 -19.07
N TYR A 124 3.45 3.73 -20.04
CA TYR A 124 3.98 3.30 -21.34
C TYR A 124 5.30 4.01 -21.61
N TYR A 125 6.32 3.25 -21.99
CA TYR A 125 7.64 3.76 -22.36
C TYR A 125 7.76 3.84 -23.87
N ALA A 126 8.47 4.84 -24.37
CA ALA A 126 8.72 4.94 -25.81
C ALA A 126 9.36 3.65 -26.34
N ASN A 127 8.82 3.13 -27.45
CA ASN A 127 9.26 1.89 -28.10
C ASN A 127 9.05 0.60 -27.29
N ALA A 128 8.34 0.65 -26.16
CA ALA A 128 7.93 -0.57 -25.47
C ALA A 128 6.87 -1.33 -26.29
N ALA A 129 6.91 -2.67 -26.21
CA ALA A 129 5.94 -3.54 -26.90
C ALA A 129 4.51 -3.36 -26.35
N HIS A 130 4.38 -3.06 -25.05
CA HIS A 130 3.12 -2.76 -24.37
C HIS A 130 3.40 -1.90 -23.14
N GLY A 131 2.35 -1.38 -22.50
CA GLY A 131 2.47 -0.69 -21.23
C GLY A 131 2.44 -1.64 -20.03
N SER A 132 2.71 -1.10 -18.85
CA SER A 132 2.76 -1.84 -17.59
C SER A 132 1.87 -1.18 -16.56
N THR A 133 1.07 -1.98 -15.85
CA THR A 133 0.19 -1.48 -14.80
C THR A 133 0.58 -2.10 -13.46
N THR A 134 0.82 -1.24 -12.47
CA THR A 134 0.96 -1.65 -11.06
C THR A 134 -0.35 -1.34 -10.34
N TYR A 135 -0.70 -2.19 -9.38
CA TYR A 135 -1.92 -2.06 -8.60
C TYR A 135 -1.62 -2.05 -7.10
N SER A 136 -2.47 -1.36 -6.36
CA SER A 136 -2.51 -1.41 -4.90
C SER A 136 -3.96 -1.26 -4.42
N SER A 137 -4.22 -1.44 -3.13
CA SER A 137 -5.58 -1.40 -2.60
C SER A 137 -5.65 -0.79 -1.21
N LEU A 138 -6.75 -0.07 -0.95
CA LEU A 138 -7.07 0.49 0.36
C LEU A 138 -8.34 -0.16 0.88
N ASN A 139 -8.25 -0.77 2.07
CA ASN A 139 -9.39 -1.31 2.81
C ASN A 139 -9.52 -0.54 4.12
N ILE A 140 -10.52 0.33 4.24
CA ILE A 140 -10.65 1.26 5.36
C ILE A 140 -12.07 1.28 5.92
N ASP A 141 -12.16 1.35 7.24
CA ASP A 141 -13.40 1.70 7.94
C ASP A 141 -13.56 3.21 7.97
N ILE A 142 -14.55 3.74 7.27
CA ILE A 142 -14.78 5.19 7.22
C ILE A 142 -15.40 5.73 8.52
N ASP A 143 -15.91 4.89 9.42
CA ASP A 143 -16.43 5.34 10.72
C ASP A 143 -15.31 5.53 11.75
N THR A 144 -14.24 4.74 11.65
CA THR A 144 -13.14 4.74 12.64
C THR A 144 -11.80 5.21 12.08
N GLY A 145 -11.65 5.29 10.76
CA GLY A 145 -10.37 5.50 10.09
C GLY A 145 -9.44 4.28 10.12
N LYS A 146 -9.88 3.11 10.62
CA LYS A 146 -9.01 1.93 10.67
C LYS A 146 -8.75 1.39 9.26
N ILE A 147 -7.49 1.36 8.86
CA ILE A 147 -7.03 0.62 7.68
C ILE A 147 -6.82 -0.85 8.06
N TYR A 148 -7.37 -1.76 7.28
CA TYR A 148 -7.32 -3.20 7.52
C TYR A 148 -6.18 -3.86 6.75
N LYS A 149 -5.37 -4.63 7.46
CA LYS A 149 -4.48 -5.65 6.88
C LYS A 149 -5.24 -6.96 6.71
N LEU A 150 -4.72 -7.87 5.89
CA LEU A 150 -5.34 -9.19 5.68
C LEU A 150 -5.55 -9.93 7.00
N SER A 151 -4.58 -9.85 7.92
CA SER A 151 -4.65 -10.47 9.24
C SER A 151 -5.77 -9.93 10.13
N ASP A 152 -6.21 -8.68 9.95
CA ASP A 152 -7.31 -8.09 10.74
C ASP A 152 -8.66 -8.76 10.45
N LEU A 153 -8.79 -9.50 9.34
CA LEU A 153 -10.03 -10.18 8.96
C LEU A 153 -10.26 -11.48 9.75
N PHE A 154 -9.20 -12.07 10.30
CA PHE A 154 -9.20 -13.43 10.80
C PHE A 154 -8.98 -13.50 12.31
N THR A 155 -9.47 -14.60 12.90
CA THR A 155 -9.21 -14.89 14.31
C THR A 155 -7.76 -15.30 14.53
N SER A 156 -7.16 -14.90 15.66
CA SER A 156 -5.82 -15.35 16.06
C SER A 156 -5.78 -16.82 16.49
N ARG A 157 -6.94 -17.47 16.65
CA ARG A 157 -7.05 -18.87 17.08
C ARG A 157 -6.75 -19.88 15.98
N ILE A 158 -6.84 -19.47 14.71
CA ILE A 158 -6.68 -20.35 13.55
C ILE A 158 -5.66 -19.71 12.61
N ASN A 159 -4.67 -20.50 12.18
CA ASN A 159 -3.77 -20.05 11.12
C ASN A 159 -4.53 -20.04 9.78
N TYR A 160 -4.97 -18.86 9.35
CA TYR A 160 -5.76 -18.70 8.12
C TYR A 160 -4.93 -18.91 6.85
N LYS A 161 -3.61 -18.70 6.90
CA LYS A 161 -2.77 -18.66 5.69
C LYS A 161 -2.84 -19.96 4.87
N PRO A 162 -2.62 -21.16 5.44
CA PRO A 162 -2.68 -22.40 4.65
C PRO A 162 -4.05 -22.66 4.03
N ILE A 163 -5.12 -22.21 4.68
CA ILE A 163 -6.49 -22.38 4.19
C ILE A 163 -6.75 -21.48 2.99
N LEU A 164 -6.31 -20.21 3.05
CA LEU A 164 -6.38 -19.30 1.90
C LEU A 164 -5.49 -19.77 0.75
N GLU A 165 -4.28 -20.28 1.03
CA GLU A 165 -3.40 -20.85 0.00
C GLU A 165 -4.04 -22.04 -0.70
N GLN A 166 -4.71 -22.91 0.05
CA GLN A 166 -5.49 -24.01 -0.53
C GLN A 166 -6.61 -23.48 -1.43
N LYS A 167 -7.34 -22.44 -1.00
CA LYS A 167 -8.39 -21.80 -1.83
C LYS A 167 -7.82 -21.23 -3.14
N VAL A 168 -6.63 -20.64 -3.11
CA VAL A 168 -5.94 -20.17 -4.32
C VAL A 168 -5.57 -21.33 -5.24
N LYS A 169 -4.99 -22.41 -4.70
CA LYS A 169 -4.66 -23.63 -5.48
C LYS A 169 -5.91 -24.27 -6.10
N GLU A 170 -7.01 -24.35 -5.35
CA GLU A 170 -8.30 -24.82 -5.84
C GLU A 170 -8.82 -23.95 -6.98
N TYR A 171 -8.77 -22.62 -6.82
CA TYR A 171 -9.19 -21.68 -7.86
C TYR A 171 -8.36 -21.84 -9.14
N ILE A 172 -7.04 -21.94 -9.03
CA ILE A 172 -6.12 -22.16 -10.15
C ILE A 172 -6.52 -23.43 -10.92
N LYS A 173 -6.75 -24.54 -10.20
CA LYS A 173 -7.10 -25.82 -10.81
C LYS A 173 -8.47 -25.79 -11.48
N VAL A 174 -9.50 -25.26 -10.80
CA VAL A 174 -10.88 -25.26 -11.31
C VAL A 174 -11.03 -24.37 -12.53
N ASN A 175 -10.33 -23.24 -12.58
CA ASN A 175 -10.43 -22.29 -13.68
C ASN A 175 -9.37 -22.50 -14.78
N ASN A 176 -8.53 -23.55 -14.67
CA ASN A 176 -7.41 -23.80 -15.56
C ASN A 176 -6.54 -22.55 -15.78
N VAL A 177 -6.18 -21.87 -14.67
CA VAL A 177 -5.41 -20.62 -14.73
C VAL A 177 -4.04 -20.89 -15.35
N PRO A 178 -3.64 -20.18 -16.42
CA PRO A 178 -2.35 -20.36 -17.05
C PRO A 178 -1.26 -19.78 -16.16
N LEU A 179 -0.44 -20.66 -15.57
CA LEU A 179 0.65 -20.25 -14.70
C LEU A 179 1.98 -20.13 -15.46
N LEU A 180 2.74 -19.07 -15.18
CA LEU A 180 4.12 -18.88 -15.62
C LEU A 180 5.10 -19.68 -14.74
N GLU A 181 4.76 -19.82 -13.46
CA GLU A 181 5.49 -20.61 -12.47
C GLU A 181 4.55 -21.21 -11.43
N GLU A 182 5.06 -22.16 -10.63
CA GLU A 182 4.27 -22.76 -9.55
C GLU A 182 3.87 -21.70 -8.50
N TYR A 183 2.63 -21.78 -7.99
CA TYR A 183 2.15 -20.91 -6.93
C TYR A 183 2.91 -21.14 -5.61
N LYS A 184 3.61 -20.11 -5.11
CA LYS A 184 4.51 -20.19 -3.95
C LYS A 184 3.85 -19.86 -2.60
N GLY A 185 2.58 -19.48 -2.58
CA GLY A 185 1.85 -19.14 -1.34
C GLY A 185 1.50 -17.66 -1.23
N LEU A 186 1.02 -17.26 -0.04
CA LEU A 186 0.68 -15.86 0.23
C LEU A 186 1.94 -15.04 0.53
N HIS A 187 1.93 -13.78 0.11
CA HIS A 187 2.90 -12.80 0.57
C HIS A 187 2.69 -12.45 2.05
N GLU A 188 3.74 -11.92 2.70
CA GLU A 188 3.62 -11.41 4.06
C GLU A 188 2.64 -10.22 4.14
N ASP A 189 2.72 -9.33 3.16
CA ASP A 189 1.86 -8.18 2.92
C ASP A 189 0.87 -8.43 1.78
N GLN A 190 0.33 -9.66 1.71
CA GLN A 190 -0.59 -10.09 0.68
C GLN A 190 -1.69 -9.05 0.43
N GLN A 191 -1.72 -8.60 -0.83
CA GLN A 191 -2.67 -7.62 -1.29
C GLN A 191 -4.05 -8.23 -1.47
N PHE A 192 -5.07 -7.47 -1.09
CA PHE A 192 -6.46 -7.91 -1.15
C PHE A 192 -7.41 -6.73 -1.21
N TYR A 193 -8.61 -6.97 -1.72
CA TYR A 193 -9.73 -6.05 -1.55
C TYR A 193 -10.99 -6.81 -1.14
N LEU A 194 -11.98 -6.09 -0.62
CA LEU A 194 -13.27 -6.66 -0.26
C LEU A 194 -14.31 -6.29 -1.33
N THR A 195 -15.23 -7.21 -1.55
CA THR A 195 -16.46 -7.01 -2.32
C THR A 195 -17.64 -7.27 -1.39
N PRO A 196 -18.90 -7.07 -1.83
CA PRO A 196 -20.06 -7.34 -0.98
C PRO A 196 -20.16 -8.78 -0.45
N ASN A 197 -19.55 -9.76 -1.11
CA ASN A 197 -19.70 -11.19 -0.79
C ASN A 197 -18.39 -11.99 -0.75
N SER A 198 -17.26 -11.40 -1.12
CA SER A 198 -15.97 -12.09 -1.22
C SER A 198 -14.80 -11.25 -0.73
N LEU A 199 -13.84 -11.94 -0.12
CA LEU A 199 -12.46 -11.50 -0.01
C LEU A 199 -11.79 -11.80 -1.35
N VAL A 200 -11.19 -10.81 -2.00
CA VAL A 200 -10.45 -11.04 -3.24
C VAL A 200 -8.97 -10.84 -2.98
N LEU A 201 -8.20 -11.93 -3.03
CA LEU A 201 -6.75 -11.87 -3.07
C LEU A 201 -6.31 -11.57 -4.50
N TYR A 202 -5.25 -10.79 -4.66
CA TYR A 202 -4.70 -10.57 -6.00
C TYR A 202 -3.18 -10.54 -6.02
N TYR A 203 -2.64 -10.84 -7.19
CA TYR A 203 -1.21 -10.91 -7.45
C TYR A 203 -0.85 -10.02 -8.65
N PRO A 204 0.26 -9.24 -8.55
CA PRO A 204 0.80 -8.45 -9.66
C PRO A 204 0.84 -9.17 -11.00
N ILE A 205 0.69 -8.39 -12.07
CA ILE A 205 0.85 -8.88 -13.45
C ILE A 205 2.25 -9.49 -13.60
N TYR A 206 2.35 -10.63 -14.29
CA TYR A 206 3.56 -11.45 -14.47
C TYR A 206 4.07 -12.22 -13.27
N GLU A 207 3.51 -12.04 -12.07
CA GLU A 207 3.98 -12.82 -10.92
C GLU A 207 3.68 -14.31 -11.11
N TYR A 208 2.41 -14.65 -11.35
CA TYR A 208 1.98 -16.02 -11.57
C TYR A 208 1.36 -16.25 -12.94
N THR A 209 0.80 -15.22 -13.59
CA THR A 209 0.04 -15.37 -14.84
C THR A 209 0.60 -14.51 -15.96
N PRO A 210 0.46 -14.91 -17.23
CA PRO A 210 0.84 -14.09 -18.38
C PRO A 210 0.14 -12.73 -18.38
N TYR A 211 0.75 -11.74 -19.03
CA TYR A 211 0.17 -10.39 -19.18
C TYR A 211 -1.27 -10.39 -19.69
N ALA A 212 -1.58 -11.25 -20.66
CA ALA A 212 -2.90 -11.36 -21.26
C ALA A 212 -3.99 -11.78 -20.26
N TYR A 213 -3.61 -12.41 -19.15
CA TYR A 213 -4.52 -12.75 -18.05
C TYR A 213 -4.89 -11.50 -17.22
N GLY A 214 -4.08 -10.44 -17.29
CA GLY A 214 -4.23 -9.22 -16.51
C GLY A 214 -3.89 -9.44 -15.03
N LEU A 215 -4.55 -8.68 -14.16
CA LEU A 215 -4.39 -8.81 -12.72
C LEU A 215 -4.97 -10.16 -12.24
N PHE A 216 -4.12 -11.04 -11.72
CA PHE A 216 -4.58 -12.33 -11.23
C PHE A 216 -5.34 -12.14 -9.91
N GLN A 217 -6.66 -12.36 -9.98
CA GLN A 217 -7.59 -12.14 -8.86
C GLN A 217 -8.26 -13.46 -8.48
N VAL A 218 -8.31 -13.74 -7.19
CA VAL A 218 -8.89 -14.95 -6.59
C VAL A 218 -9.99 -14.54 -5.63
N PRO A 219 -11.27 -14.54 -6.06
CA PRO A 219 -12.39 -14.30 -5.18
C PRO A 219 -12.63 -15.52 -4.27
N ILE A 220 -12.63 -15.28 -2.97
CA ILE A 220 -12.95 -16.25 -1.92
C ILE A 220 -14.27 -15.81 -1.27
N PRO A 221 -15.39 -16.51 -1.53
CA PRO A 221 -16.68 -16.21 -0.92
C PRO A 221 -16.60 -16.19 0.61
N PHE A 222 -17.22 -15.21 1.26
CA PHE A 222 -17.22 -15.12 2.72
C PHE A 222 -17.77 -16.37 3.39
N LYS A 223 -18.78 -17.01 2.76
CA LYS A 223 -19.36 -18.29 3.21
C LYS A 223 -18.33 -19.40 3.37
N ASP A 224 -17.25 -19.39 2.59
CA ASP A 224 -16.22 -20.43 2.59
C ASP A 224 -15.15 -20.20 3.67
N ILE A 225 -15.17 -19.04 4.33
CA ILE A 225 -14.18 -18.63 5.35
C ILE A 225 -14.84 -18.13 6.65
N LEU A 226 -16.15 -18.31 6.83
CA LEU A 226 -16.90 -17.81 7.99
C LEU A 226 -16.29 -18.24 9.33
N ASN A 227 -15.88 -19.50 9.43
CA ASN A 227 -15.27 -20.08 10.62
C ASN A 227 -13.85 -19.55 10.92
N LEU A 228 -13.23 -18.85 9.97
CA LEU A 228 -11.92 -18.23 10.12
C LEU A 228 -12.01 -16.77 10.57
N LEU A 229 -13.16 -16.13 10.39
CA LEU A 229 -13.32 -14.71 10.66
C LEU A 229 -13.19 -14.42 12.16
N GLY A 230 -12.48 -13.34 12.49
CA GLY A 230 -12.43 -12.82 13.86
C GLY A 230 -13.78 -12.23 14.29
N PRO A 231 -14.10 -12.18 15.59
CA PRO A 231 -15.29 -11.50 16.08
C PRO A 231 -15.28 -9.99 15.77
N ALA A 232 -14.09 -9.38 15.68
CA ALA A 232 -13.89 -7.99 15.31
C ALA A 232 -13.65 -7.80 13.79
N SER A 233 -13.78 -8.85 12.99
CA SER A 233 -13.58 -8.76 11.54
C SER A 233 -14.59 -7.78 10.93
N PRO A 234 -14.17 -6.86 10.04
CA PRO A 234 -15.09 -5.96 9.36
C PRO A 234 -16.16 -6.71 8.56
N ILE A 235 -15.83 -7.89 8.02
CA ILE A 235 -16.72 -8.73 7.22
C ILE A 235 -18.00 -9.11 7.98
N GLN A 236 -17.96 -9.17 9.32
CA GLN A 236 -19.15 -9.46 10.14
C GLN A 236 -20.30 -8.45 9.92
N ARG A 237 -20.00 -7.22 9.47
CA ARG A 237 -21.00 -6.20 9.15
C ARG A 237 -21.69 -6.42 7.80
N LEU A 238 -21.13 -7.27 6.94
CA LEU A 238 -21.64 -7.58 5.60
C LEU A 238 -22.50 -8.85 5.58
N LEU A 239 -22.42 -9.66 6.64
CA LEU A 239 -23.16 -10.92 6.80
C LEU A 239 -24.55 -10.74 7.45
N LYS A 240 -24.86 -9.51 7.88
CA LYS A 240 -26.13 -9.14 8.51
C LYS A 240 -27.19 -8.77 7.48
#